data_AF-A0A7M5XEK5-F1
#
_entry.id   AF-A0A7M5XEK5-F1
#
_cell.length_a   1.000
_cell.length_b   1.000
_cell.length_c   1.000
_cell.angle_alpha   90.00
_cell.angle_beta   90.00
_cell.angle_gamma   90.00
#
_symmetry.space_group_name_H-M   'P 1'
#
loop_
_entity.id
_entity.type
_entity.pdbx_description
1 polymer ?
#
loop_
_entity_poly.entity_id
_entity_poly.type
_entity_poly.pdbx_seq_one_letter_code
_entity_poly.pdbx_strand_id
1 'polypeptide(L)'
;MFLLPIAFILSSMIQNGIADAKLPSNIPQRLYCFGCLATIKETTKLVNKRRITKDNRASKIQDILETICEANRFVAYEYSPPKTVKACQLLLERHEEEIESALIREQKDLSEYVCRTLSGACNEIDTKEEKKPSKHADIDLKENASVQIDPSTGKMTPKEKKKSGKTISKKSGKKNKKKTTKKSKKDVEKGALHHLNVDINDPASMERVMAQIKKLSTSDQEKKDEL
;
A
#
# COMPACT_ATOMS: atom_id res chain seq x y z
N MET A 1 -40.04 -27.77 -46.37
CA MET A 1 -40.16 -26.49 -45.64
C MET A 1 -39.74 -26.73 -44.20
N PHE A 2 -38.98 -25.78 -43.66
CA PHE A 2 -37.84 -25.96 -42.75
C PHE A 2 -38.13 -26.61 -41.38
N LEU A 3 -37.48 -27.74 -41.13
CA LEU A 3 -37.10 -28.25 -39.81
C LEU A 3 -35.73 -27.68 -39.47
N LEU A 4 -35.63 -26.79 -38.48
CA LEU A 4 -34.35 -26.30 -37.94
C LEU A 4 -34.14 -26.89 -36.53
N PRO A 5 -33.06 -27.68 -36.30
CA PRO A 5 -32.67 -28.09 -34.97
C PRO A 5 -31.83 -26.97 -34.35
N ILE A 6 -32.39 -26.24 -33.41
CA ILE A 6 -31.60 -25.33 -32.56
C ILE A 6 -30.98 -26.18 -31.45
N ALA A 7 -29.90 -26.87 -31.83
CA ALA A 7 -29.03 -27.56 -30.90
C ALA A 7 -28.27 -26.51 -30.06
N PHE A 8 -28.43 -26.64 -28.75
CA PHE A 8 -27.69 -25.96 -27.68
C PHE A 8 -26.21 -25.72 -28.02
N ILE A 9 -25.84 -24.47 -28.32
CA ILE A 9 -24.45 -23.98 -28.24
C ILE A 9 -24.41 -22.86 -27.19
N LEU A 10 -24.56 -23.24 -25.92
CA LEU A 10 -24.26 -22.38 -24.76
C LEU A 10 -23.48 -23.19 -23.71
N SER A 11 -22.50 -23.98 -24.17
CA SER A 11 -21.45 -24.52 -23.29
C SER A 11 -20.26 -23.56 -23.34
N SER A 12 -20.48 -22.33 -22.87
CA SER A 12 -19.40 -21.37 -22.68
C SER A 12 -18.63 -21.80 -21.45
N MET A 13 -17.47 -22.40 -21.70
CA MET A 13 -16.39 -22.73 -20.78
C MET A 13 -16.24 -21.66 -19.68
N ILE A 14 -16.85 -21.88 -18.51
CA ILE A 14 -16.29 -21.37 -17.26
C ILE A 14 -15.22 -22.39 -16.86
N GLN A 15 -14.11 -22.40 -17.61
CA GLN A 15 -12.86 -22.94 -17.12
C GLN A 15 -12.38 -21.94 -16.07
N ASN A 16 -12.93 -22.06 -14.85
CA ASN A 16 -12.25 -21.56 -13.66
C ASN A 16 -10.92 -22.31 -13.64
N GLY A 17 -9.89 -21.68 -14.21
CA GLY A 17 -8.53 -22.14 -14.09
C GLY A 17 -8.26 -22.24 -12.61
N ILE A 18 -8.26 -23.48 -12.10
CA ILE A 18 -7.62 -23.78 -10.83
C ILE A 18 -6.16 -23.52 -11.13
N ALA A 19 -5.75 -22.27 -10.95
CA ALA A 19 -4.36 -21.88 -11.07
C ALA A 19 -3.61 -22.82 -10.13
N ASP A 20 -2.73 -23.66 -10.69
CA ASP A 20 -1.82 -24.47 -9.90
C ASP A 20 -1.22 -23.54 -8.86
N ALA A 21 -1.60 -23.76 -7.59
CA ALA A 21 -1.28 -22.90 -6.46
C ALA A 21 0.22 -23.02 -6.17
N LYS A 22 1.03 -22.48 -7.07
CA LYS A 22 2.47 -22.60 -7.04
C LYS A 22 2.96 -21.59 -6.05
N LEU A 23 3.33 -22.08 -4.86
CA LEU A 23 3.84 -21.23 -3.80
C LEU A 23 5.00 -20.36 -4.30
N PRO A 24 5.09 -19.09 -3.87
CA PRO A 24 6.23 -18.25 -4.18
C PRO A 24 7.50 -18.87 -3.58
N SER A 25 8.51 -19.14 -4.42
CA SER A 25 9.79 -19.75 -4.00
C SER A 25 10.62 -18.85 -3.07
N ASN A 26 10.31 -17.56 -3.00
CA ASN A 26 11.11 -16.54 -2.31
C ASN A 26 10.71 -16.32 -0.84
N ILE A 27 9.78 -17.12 -0.30
CA ILE A 27 9.27 -16.97 1.06
C ILE A 27 8.90 -18.35 1.64
N PRO A 28 9.21 -18.64 2.91
CA PRO A 28 8.83 -19.92 3.51
C PRO A 28 7.30 -20.02 3.63
N GLN A 29 6.76 -21.22 3.38
CA GLN A 29 5.31 -21.49 3.38
C GLN A 29 4.62 -21.06 4.68
N ARG A 30 5.26 -21.32 5.85
CA ARG A 30 4.73 -20.88 7.15
C ARG A 30 4.51 -19.37 7.19
N LEU A 31 5.52 -18.58 6.81
CA LEU A 31 5.42 -17.12 6.77
C LEU A 31 4.35 -16.66 5.77
N TYR A 32 4.23 -17.32 4.62
CA TYR A 32 3.22 -16.99 3.62
C TYR A 32 1.80 -17.27 4.11
N CYS A 33 1.56 -18.41 4.77
CA CYS A 33 0.28 -18.74 5.40
C CYS A 33 -0.12 -17.70 6.46
N PHE A 34 0.76 -17.40 7.41
CA PHE A 34 0.47 -16.41 8.45
C PHE A 34 0.31 -15.00 7.88
N GLY A 35 1.08 -14.64 6.86
CA GLY A 35 0.91 -13.39 6.12
C GLY A 35 -0.45 -13.30 5.44
N CYS A 36 -0.91 -14.39 4.81
CA CYS A 36 -2.23 -14.46 4.20
C CYS A 36 -3.34 -14.29 5.24
N LEU A 37 -3.30 -15.05 6.33
CA LEU A 37 -4.28 -14.97 7.41
C LEU A 37 -4.34 -13.57 8.03
N ALA A 38 -3.18 -12.95 8.26
CA ALA A 38 -3.08 -11.59 8.76
C ALA A 38 -3.70 -10.57 7.80
N THR A 39 -3.40 -10.70 6.50
CA THR A 39 -3.92 -9.82 5.45
C THR A 39 -5.44 -9.89 5.38
N ILE A 40 -6.02 -11.10 5.27
CA ILE A 40 -7.47 -11.28 5.17
C ILE A 40 -8.19 -10.80 6.44
N LYS A 41 -7.59 -11.01 7.62
CA LYS A 41 -8.14 -10.53 8.88
C LYS A 41 -8.19 -8.99 8.95
N GLU A 42 -7.11 -8.31 8.59
CA GLU A 42 -7.10 -6.83 8.57
C GLU A 42 -8.02 -6.28 7.46
N THR A 43 -8.08 -6.92 6.29
CA THR A 43 -8.99 -6.52 5.20
C THR A 43 -10.44 -6.60 5.65
N THR A 44 -10.84 -7.74 6.23
CA THR A 44 -12.21 -7.95 6.73
C THR A 44 -12.57 -6.94 7.81
N LYS A 45 -11.64 -6.64 8.72
CA LYS A 45 -11.81 -5.62 9.75
C LYS A 45 -12.03 -4.22 9.17
N LEU A 46 -11.32 -3.86 8.09
CA LEU A 46 -11.51 -2.57 7.41
C LEU A 46 -12.83 -2.49 6.66
N VAL A 47 -13.20 -3.56 5.96
CA VAL A 47 -14.48 -3.68 5.26
C VAL A 47 -15.64 -3.50 6.24
N ASN A 48 -15.58 -4.17 7.41
CA ASN A 48 -16.62 -4.07 8.43
C ASN A 48 -16.64 -2.74 9.19
N LYS A 49 -15.51 -2.03 9.27
CA LYS A 49 -15.41 -0.73 9.96
C LYS A 49 -15.91 0.44 9.13
N ARG A 50 -15.75 0.38 7.80
CA ARG A 50 -16.20 1.45 6.89
C ARG A 50 -17.71 1.33 6.66
N ARG A 51 -18.38 2.47 6.47
CA ARG A 51 -19.76 2.48 5.94
C ARG A 51 -19.72 2.14 4.46
N ILE A 52 -19.81 0.86 4.15
CA ILE A 52 -19.85 0.35 2.78
C ILE A 52 -21.32 0.09 2.43
N THR A 53 -21.78 0.71 1.34
CA THR A 53 -23.08 0.44 0.71
C THR A 53 -22.87 -0.54 -0.45
N LYS A 54 -23.96 -1.13 -0.96
CA LYS A 54 -23.87 -2.03 -2.13
C LYS A 54 -23.27 -1.30 -3.34
N ASP A 55 -23.65 -0.05 -3.54
CA ASP A 55 -23.27 0.74 -4.73
C ASP A 55 -21.79 1.16 -4.74
N ASN A 56 -21.16 1.33 -3.57
CA ASN A 56 -19.76 1.73 -3.46
C ASN A 56 -18.82 0.60 -3.03
N ARG A 57 -19.34 -0.64 -2.93
CA ARG A 57 -18.62 -1.78 -2.35
C ARG A 57 -17.33 -2.10 -3.08
N ALA A 58 -17.39 -2.26 -4.41
CA ALA A 58 -16.23 -2.61 -5.23
C ALA A 58 -15.12 -1.56 -5.09
N SER A 59 -15.42 -0.29 -5.37
CA SER A 59 -14.47 0.81 -5.22
C SER A 59 -13.87 0.91 -3.81
N LYS A 60 -14.68 0.69 -2.76
CA LYS A 60 -14.18 0.74 -1.37
C LYS A 60 -13.29 -0.44 -1.02
N ILE A 61 -13.53 -1.62 -1.60
CA ILE A 61 -12.68 -2.79 -1.40
C ILE A 61 -11.35 -2.57 -2.11
N GLN A 62 -11.37 -2.07 -3.34
CA GLN A 62 -10.16 -1.72 -4.08
C GLN A 62 -9.29 -0.71 -3.28
N ASP A 63 -9.87 0.38 -2.77
CA ASP A 63 -9.17 1.35 -1.89
C ASP A 63 -8.53 0.68 -0.64
N ILE A 64 -9.16 -0.39 -0.13
CA ILE A 64 -8.66 -1.11 1.04
C ILE A 64 -7.48 -2.00 0.64
N LEU A 65 -7.58 -2.74 -0.47
CA LEU A 65 -6.53 -3.64 -0.94
C LEU A 65 -5.24 -2.87 -1.29
N GLU A 66 -5.36 -1.67 -1.86
CA GLU A 66 -4.20 -0.79 -2.14
C GLU A 66 -3.40 -0.41 -0.88
N THR A 67 -4.07 -0.34 0.28
CA THR A 67 -3.49 0.18 1.54
C THR A 67 -3.34 -0.88 2.63
N ILE A 68 -3.67 -2.14 2.33
CA ILE A 68 -3.66 -3.19 3.35
C ILE A 68 -2.24 -3.63 3.72
N CYS A 69 -1.30 -3.60 2.77
CA CYS A 69 0.07 -4.03 2.99
C CYS A 69 0.95 -3.00 3.72
N GLU A 70 0.37 -2.06 4.48
CA GLU A 70 1.12 -1.13 5.31
C GLU A 70 1.65 -1.80 6.60
N ALA A 71 2.91 -1.51 6.96
CA ALA A 71 3.57 -2.15 8.11
C ALA A 71 2.88 -1.90 9.47
N ASN A 72 2.26 -0.73 9.63
CA ASN A 72 1.49 -0.34 10.82
C ASN A 72 0.33 -1.32 11.14
N ARG A 73 -0.20 -2.03 10.13
CA ARG A 73 -1.32 -2.98 10.30
C ARG A 73 -0.88 -4.32 10.84
N PHE A 74 0.41 -4.66 10.70
CA PHE A 74 0.94 -5.97 11.04
C PHE A 74 1.73 -6.03 12.36
N VAL A 75 1.70 -4.96 13.17
CA VAL A 75 2.48 -4.87 14.42
C VAL A 75 2.06 -5.91 15.46
N ALA A 76 0.80 -6.35 15.44
CA ALA A 76 0.25 -7.29 16.43
C ALA A 76 0.37 -8.78 16.04
N TYR A 77 1.07 -9.10 14.95
CA TYR A 77 1.16 -10.46 14.41
C TYR A 77 2.50 -11.13 14.77
N GLU A 78 2.56 -12.45 14.58
CA GLU A 78 3.72 -13.28 14.98
C GLU A 78 5.03 -12.84 14.32
N TYR A 79 4.98 -12.54 13.03
CA TYR A 79 6.14 -12.12 12.26
C TYR A 79 6.32 -10.61 12.25
N SER A 80 7.58 -10.17 12.22
CA SER A 80 7.94 -8.76 12.12
C SER A 80 7.24 -8.09 10.92
N PRO A 81 6.74 -6.84 11.04
CA PRO A 81 5.98 -6.19 9.98
C PRO A 81 6.61 -6.23 8.58
N PRO A 82 7.92 -6.02 8.38
CA PRO A 82 8.52 -6.11 7.04
C PRO A 82 8.36 -7.48 6.37
N LYS A 83 8.42 -8.58 7.15
CA LYS A 83 8.22 -9.94 6.64
C LYS A 83 6.76 -10.18 6.26
N THR A 84 5.83 -9.72 7.11
CA THR A 84 4.39 -9.86 6.87
C THR A 84 3.92 -9.02 5.68
N VAL A 85 4.44 -7.79 5.53
CA VAL A 85 4.21 -6.94 4.36
C VAL A 85 4.68 -7.60 3.08
N LYS A 86 5.86 -8.22 3.08
CA LYS A 86 6.34 -8.97 1.91
C LYS A 86 5.41 -10.12 1.52
N ALA A 87 4.86 -10.85 2.50
CA ALA A 87 3.88 -11.91 2.25
C ALA A 87 2.56 -11.33 1.70
N CYS A 88 2.10 -10.21 2.25
CA CYS A 88 0.90 -9.49 1.79
C CYS A 88 1.04 -9.06 0.32
N GLN A 89 2.16 -8.43 -0.05
CA GLN A 89 2.42 -7.99 -1.42
C GLN A 89 2.41 -9.17 -2.39
N LEU A 90 3.11 -10.25 -2.07
CA LEU A 90 3.13 -11.46 -2.91
C LEU A 90 1.75 -12.11 -3.08
N LEU A 91 0.89 -12.02 -2.05
CA LEU A 91 -0.47 -12.50 -2.11
C LEU A 91 -1.29 -11.64 -3.09
N LEU A 92 -1.27 -10.31 -2.94
CA LEU A 92 -2.05 -9.41 -3.77
C LEU A 92 -1.56 -9.40 -5.23
N GLU A 93 -0.24 -9.41 -5.47
CA GLU A 93 0.33 -9.47 -6.83
C GLU A 93 -0.22 -10.62 -7.69
N ARG A 94 -0.69 -11.70 -7.07
CA ARG A 94 -1.17 -12.90 -7.77
C ARG A 94 -2.67 -13.10 -7.71
N HIS A 95 -3.31 -12.56 -6.67
CA HIS A 95 -4.64 -12.97 -6.27
C HIS A 95 -5.57 -11.80 -5.92
N GLU A 96 -5.16 -10.56 -6.22
CA GLU A 96 -5.94 -9.36 -5.90
C GLU A 96 -7.36 -9.42 -6.50
N GLU A 97 -7.50 -9.78 -7.77
CA GLU A 97 -8.79 -9.81 -8.47
C GLU A 97 -9.78 -10.82 -7.84
N GLU A 98 -9.30 -12.01 -7.47
CA GLU A 98 -10.14 -13.03 -6.86
C GLU A 98 -10.47 -12.71 -5.39
N ILE A 99 -9.53 -12.09 -4.67
CA ILE A 99 -9.75 -11.59 -3.31
C ILE A 99 -10.81 -10.48 -3.33
N GLU A 100 -10.69 -9.51 -4.23
CA GLU A 100 -11.68 -8.44 -4.42
C GLU A 100 -13.05 -9.05 -4.75
N SER A 101 -13.12 -9.95 -5.72
CA SER A 101 -14.35 -10.62 -6.13
C SER A 101 -15.00 -11.37 -4.97
N ALA A 102 -14.22 -12.07 -4.14
CA ALA A 102 -14.72 -12.79 -2.98
C ALA A 102 -15.26 -11.83 -1.89
N LEU A 103 -14.61 -10.69 -1.68
CA LEU A 103 -15.07 -9.65 -0.75
C LEU A 103 -16.35 -8.94 -1.21
N ILE A 104 -16.48 -8.69 -2.52
CA ILE A 104 -17.69 -8.14 -3.13
C ILE A 104 -18.87 -9.10 -2.94
N ARG A 105 -18.65 -10.40 -3.16
CA ARG A 105 -19.66 -11.47 -3.03
C ARG A 105 -19.98 -11.87 -1.58
N GLU A 106 -19.33 -11.27 -0.59
CA GLU A 106 -19.49 -11.63 0.82
C GLU A 106 -19.22 -13.13 1.08
N GLN A 107 -18.16 -13.65 0.45
CA GLN A 107 -17.77 -15.05 0.57
C GLN A 107 -17.62 -15.45 2.05
N LYS A 108 -18.34 -16.49 2.46
CA LYS A 108 -18.20 -17.10 3.79
C LYS A 108 -16.81 -17.72 3.93
N ASP A 109 -16.26 -17.68 5.14
CA ASP A 109 -14.97 -18.28 5.46
C ASP A 109 -13.85 -17.82 4.53
N LEU A 110 -13.84 -16.51 4.23
CA LEU A 110 -12.91 -15.87 3.28
C LEU A 110 -11.44 -16.23 3.56
N SER A 111 -11.04 -16.34 4.83
CA SER A 111 -9.67 -16.74 5.20
C SER A 111 -9.34 -18.16 4.76
N GLU A 112 -10.27 -19.11 4.92
CA GLU A 112 -10.07 -20.49 4.48
C GLU A 112 -10.05 -20.57 2.96
N TYR A 113 -11.02 -19.94 2.29
CA TYR A 113 -11.08 -19.90 0.84
C TYR A 113 -9.81 -19.29 0.23
N VAL A 114 -9.36 -18.12 0.68
CA VAL A 114 -8.19 -17.45 0.10
C VAL A 114 -6.88 -18.15 0.49
N CYS A 115 -6.70 -18.48 1.77
CA CYS A 115 -5.40 -18.94 2.25
C CYS A 115 -5.16 -20.45 2.06
N ARG A 116 -6.20 -21.28 1.97
CA ARG A 116 -6.06 -22.69 1.59
C ARG A 116 -6.37 -22.90 0.11
N THR A 117 -7.60 -22.59 -0.31
CA THR A 117 -8.05 -23.00 -1.65
C THR A 117 -7.39 -22.19 -2.76
N LEU A 118 -7.33 -20.87 -2.61
CA LEU A 118 -6.93 -19.97 -3.69
C LEU A 118 -5.40 -19.84 -3.81
N SER A 119 -4.72 -19.54 -2.70
CA SER A 119 -3.27 -19.31 -2.69
C SER A 119 -2.44 -20.55 -2.36
N GLY A 120 -3.05 -21.61 -1.83
CA GLY A 120 -2.35 -22.79 -1.33
C GLY A 120 -1.43 -22.54 -0.13
N ALA A 121 -1.45 -21.33 0.44
CA ALA A 121 -0.50 -20.92 1.48
C ALA A 121 -0.55 -21.82 2.71
N CYS A 122 -1.75 -22.27 3.10
CA CYS A 122 -2.02 -22.99 4.35
C CYS A 122 -2.42 -24.47 4.15
N ASN A 123 -2.06 -25.10 3.03
CA ASN A 123 -2.45 -26.49 2.72
C ASN A 123 -1.89 -27.53 3.71
N GLU A 124 -0.73 -27.28 4.31
CA GLU A 124 -0.01 -28.23 5.17
C GLU A 124 0.28 -27.69 6.58
N ILE A 125 -0.35 -26.58 6.95
CA ILE A 125 -0.11 -25.93 8.24
C ILE A 125 -1.33 -26.09 9.13
N ASP A 126 -1.15 -26.78 10.25
CA ASP A 126 -2.15 -26.86 11.30
C ASP A 126 -2.21 -25.52 12.05
N THR A 127 -3.17 -24.68 11.69
CA THR A 127 -3.44 -23.39 12.33
C THR A 127 -3.98 -23.52 13.76
N LYS A 128 -4.25 -24.75 14.24
CA LYS A 128 -4.86 -25.01 15.56
C LYS A 128 -3.87 -25.00 16.72
N GLU A 129 -2.56 -24.99 16.49
CA GLU A 129 -1.56 -25.02 17.57
C GLU A 129 -1.28 -23.65 18.22
N GLU A 130 -1.94 -22.58 17.76
CA GLU A 130 -1.76 -21.24 18.30
C GLU A 130 -2.52 -21.00 19.62
N LYS A 131 -1.93 -21.39 20.75
CA LYS A 131 -2.41 -20.97 22.08
C LYS A 131 -1.40 -20.27 22.97
N LYS A 132 -0.25 -19.85 22.44
CA LYS A 132 0.63 -18.95 23.18
C LYS A 132 0.95 -17.74 22.31
N PRO A 133 0.43 -16.53 22.63
CA PRO A 133 0.94 -15.31 22.02
C PRO A 133 2.44 -15.30 22.29
N SER A 134 3.25 -15.42 21.24
CA SER A 134 4.69 -15.36 21.37
C SER A 134 5.01 -13.99 21.98
N LYS A 135 5.50 -13.99 23.21
CA LYS A 135 6.01 -12.78 23.88
C LYS A 135 7.26 -12.20 23.19
N HIS A 136 7.71 -12.87 22.13
CA HIS A 136 8.84 -12.52 21.31
C HIS A 136 8.37 -12.64 19.86
N ALA A 137 8.02 -11.51 19.23
CA ALA A 137 8.24 -11.42 17.79
C ALA A 137 9.72 -11.78 17.52
N ASP A 138 10.05 -12.30 16.34
CA ASP A 138 11.42 -12.66 15.89
C ASP A 138 12.50 -11.56 16.07
N ILE A 139 12.12 -10.39 16.58
CA ILE A 139 13.00 -9.29 16.90
C ILE A 139 13.46 -9.47 18.34
N ASP A 140 14.62 -10.11 18.50
CA ASP A 140 15.37 -10.14 19.76
C ASP A 140 15.88 -8.72 20.04
N LEU A 141 15.03 -7.84 20.59
CA LEU A 141 15.40 -6.49 21.05
C LEU A 141 16.29 -6.61 22.30
N LYS A 142 17.53 -7.07 22.11
CA LYS A 142 18.59 -6.88 23.11
C LYS A 142 18.90 -5.39 23.22
N GLU A 143 18.43 -4.81 24.32
CA GLU A 143 18.87 -3.56 24.97
C GLU A 143 18.84 -2.24 24.15
N ASN A 144 17.87 -1.38 24.50
CA ASN A 144 18.01 0.08 24.57
C ASN A 144 18.39 0.85 23.28
N ALA A 145 17.92 0.36 22.12
CA ALA A 145 17.91 1.13 20.88
C ALA A 145 16.47 1.55 20.53
N SER A 146 16.15 2.83 20.69
CA SER A 146 14.93 3.41 20.12
C SER A 146 15.05 3.44 18.59
N VAL A 147 14.49 2.44 17.91
CA VAL A 147 14.45 2.36 16.44
C VAL A 147 13.27 3.18 15.95
N GLN A 148 13.51 4.11 15.02
CA GLN A 148 12.43 4.75 14.26
C GLN A 148 12.18 3.88 13.03
N ILE A 149 10.95 3.36 12.91
CA ILE A 149 10.49 2.66 11.73
C ILE A 149 9.92 3.72 10.80
N ASP A 150 10.49 3.84 9.60
CA ASP A 150 9.90 4.65 8.55
C ASP A 150 8.59 3.98 8.09
N PRO A 151 7.42 4.60 8.29
CA PRO A 151 6.13 3.97 8.03
C PRO A 151 5.88 3.68 6.54
N SER A 152 6.60 4.34 5.63
CA SER A 152 6.43 4.23 4.18
C SER A 152 7.27 3.10 3.60
N THR A 153 8.42 2.80 4.20
CA THR A 153 9.40 1.84 3.64
C THR A 153 9.61 0.60 4.50
N GLY A 154 9.15 0.61 5.76
CA GLY A 154 9.42 -0.46 6.73
C GLY A 154 10.91 -0.63 7.06
N LYS A 155 11.76 0.28 6.60
CA LYS A 155 13.22 0.20 6.74
C LYS A 155 13.61 0.68 8.13
N MET A 156 14.25 -0.19 8.91
CA MET A 156 14.81 0.16 10.21
C MET A 156 16.11 0.93 10.01
N THR A 157 16.14 2.20 10.40
CA THR A 157 17.39 2.97 10.47
C THR A 157 17.80 3.14 11.94
N PRO A 158 19.07 2.84 12.29
CA PRO A 158 19.58 3.11 13.63
C PRO A 158 19.50 4.62 13.92
N LYS A 159 18.78 4.99 14.98
CA LYS A 159 18.76 6.39 15.45
C LYS A 159 20.13 6.70 16.05
N GLU A 160 20.95 7.48 15.36
CA GLU A 160 22.21 8.01 15.92
C GLU A 160 21.91 8.74 17.24
N LYS A 161 22.43 8.20 18.35
CA LYS A 161 22.40 8.85 19.65
C LYS A 161 23.25 10.12 19.57
N LYS A 162 22.63 11.28 19.34
CA LYS A 162 23.26 12.58 19.61
C LYS A 162 23.71 12.59 21.07
N LYS A 163 25.02 12.52 21.31
CA LYS A 163 25.64 12.74 22.63
C LYS A 163 25.30 14.16 23.09
N SER A 164 24.27 14.31 23.90
CA SER A 164 24.01 15.56 24.63
C SER A 164 24.94 15.61 25.85
N GLY A 165 26.13 16.18 25.66
CA GLY A 165 27.05 16.53 26.74
C GLY A 165 27.12 18.04 26.96
N LYS A 166 26.53 18.49 28.09
CA LYS A 166 27.07 19.45 29.08
C LYS A 166 27.49 20.88 28.65
N THR A 167 26.60 21.82 28.95
CA THR A 167 26.74 23.14 29.64
C THR A 167 27.94 24.11 29.44
N ILE A 168 27.54 25.40 29.31
CA ILE A 168 28.10 26.66 29.89
C ILE A 168 28.93 27.62 28.99
N SER A 169 28.46 28.89 28.99
CA SER A 169 29.16 30.19 28.86
C SER A 169 29.18 30.98 27.54
N LYS A 170 28.38 32.06 27.58
CA LYS A 170 28.61 33.44 27.10
C LYS A 170 29.96 33.72 26.38
N LYS A 171 29.91 34.26 25.16
CA LYS A 171 30.49 35.59 24.84
C LYS A 171 30.01 36.15 23.49
N SER A 172 29.74 37.45 23.54
CA SER A 172 29.47 38.42 22.50
C SER A 172 30.43 38.38 21.29
N GLY A 173 29.89 38.56 20.07
CA GLY A 173 30.68 38.73 18.85
C GLY A 173 29.86 39.31 17.69
N LYS A 174 30.12 40.58 17.40
CA LYS A 174 29.44 41.52 16.50
C LYS A 174 29.82 41.31 15.01
N LYS A 175 28.83 41.46 14.10
CA LYS A 175 28.87 41.88 12.67
C LYS A 175 29.82 41.18 11.68
N ASN A 176 29.28 40.62 10.57
CA ASN A 176 29.22 41.29 9.26
C ASN A 176 28.62 40.44 8.11
N LYS A 177 27.60 41.05 7.48
CA LYS A 177 27.26 41.11 6.04
C LYS A 177 28.28 40.51 5.04
N LYS A 178 27.89 39.50 4.23
CA LYS A 178 28.03 39.56 2.75
C LYS A 178 27.23 38.46 2.01
N LYS A 179 26.50 38.96 1.02
CA LYS A 179 25.74 38.35 -0.07
C LYS A 179 26.65 37.59 -1.04
N THR A 180 26.27 36.37 -1.47
CA THR A 180 26.50 35.90 -2.86
C THR A 180 25.67 34.66 -3.17
N THR A 181 24.76 34.87 -4.11
CA THR A 181 24.15 33.92 -5.03
C THR A 181 25.21 33.12 -5.80
N LYS A 182 24.99 31.82 -6.01
CA LYS A 182 25.52 31.14 -7.19
C LYS A 182 24.53 30.10 -7.72
N LYS A 183 24.14 30.38 -8.96
CA LYS A 183 23.20 29.74 -9.87
C LYS A 183 23.98 28.62 -10.58
N SER A 184 23.46 27.39 -10.59
CA SER A 184 23.90 26.35 -11.53
C SER A 184 22.69 25.83 -12.28
N LYS A 185 22.64 26.23 -13.56
CA LYS A 185 21.82 25.63 -14.60
C LYS A 185 22.21 24.15 -14.77
N LYS A 186 21.23 23.29 -14.98
CA LYS A 186 21.38 22.13 -15.84
C LYS A 186 20.10 21.98 -16.65
N ASP A 187 20.24 22.23 -17.94
CA ASP A 187 19.21 22.06 -18.97
C ASP A 187 18.98 20.56 -19.20
N VAL A 188 17.73 20.10 -19.11
CA VAL A 188 17.22 18.91 -19.79
C VAL A 188 15.83 19.25 -20.30
N GLU A 189 15.68 19.08 -21.59
CA GLU A 189 14.56 19.48 -22.43
C GLU A 189 13.46 18.41 -22.43
N LYS A 190 12.21 18.89 -22.52
CA LYS A 190 10.95 18.23 -22.95
C LYS A 190 10.12 17.49 -21.90
N GLY A 191 9.08 18.21 -21.46
CA GLY A 191 7.93 17.75 -20.68
C GLY A 191 7.46 18.86 -19.74
N ALA A 192 6.85 19.92 -20.29
CA ALA A 192 6.53 21.14 -19.55
C ALA A 192 5.43 20.92 -18.50
N LEU A 193 5.82 20.45 -17.32
CA LEU A 193 5.07 20.55 -16.09
C LEU A 193 5.97 21.32 -15.12
N HIS A 194 5.74 22.64 -15.03
CA HIS A 194 6.48 23.51 -14.13
C HIS A 194 6.23 23.05 -12.69
N HIS A 195 7.24 22.46 -12.05
CA HIS A 195 7.23 22.23 -10.60
C HIS A 195 7.13 23.59 -9.90
N LEU A 196 5.96 23.88 -9.32
CA LEU A 196 5.75 25.05 -8.47
C LEU A 196 6.21 24.71 -7.06
N ASN A 197 7.15 25.48 -6.54
CA ASN A 197 7.46 25.47 -5.12
C ASN A 197 6.33 26.19 -4.39
N VAL A 198 5.35 25.46 -3.87
CA VAL A 198 4.29 25.98 -3.01
C VAL A 198 4.84 26.06 -1.58
N ASP A 199 5.07 27.27 -1.10
CA ASP A 199 5.39 27.49 0.32
C ASP A 199 4.08 27.43 1.12
N ILE A 200 3.94 26.40 1.97
CA ILE A 200 2.76 26.14 2.80
C ILE A 200 2.48 27.30 3.77
N ASN A 201 3.48 28.13 4.07
CA ASN A 201 3.31 29.26 4.99
C ASN A 201 2.92 30.57 4.30
N ASP A 202 2.84 30.62 2.97
CA ASP A 202 2.38 31.79 2.22
C ASP A 202 0.91 31.61 1.78
N PRO A 203 -0.05 32.34 2.38
CA PRO A 203 -1.45 32.25 1.98
C PRO A 203 -1.70 32.70 0.54
N ALA A 204 -0.80 33.48 -0.08
CA ALA A 204 -0.90 33.90 -1.48
C ALA A 204 -0.42 32.84 -2.47
N SER A 205 0.10 31.70 -2.00
CA SER A 205 0.55 30.60 -2.87
C SER A 205 -0.64 29.90 -3.55
N MET A 206 -1.73 29.68 -2.82
CA MET A 206 -2.97 29.08 -3.32
C MET A 206 -3.63 29.92 -4.43
N GLU A 207 -3.65 31.24 -4.27
CA GLU A 207 -4.26 32.15 -5.24
C GLU A 207 -3.52 32.12 -6.59
N ARG A 208 -2.18 31.98 -6.55
CA ARG A 208 -1.35 31.83 -7.75
C ARG A 208 -1.60 30.51 -8.49
N VAL A 209 -1.83 29.42 -7.76
CA VAL A 209 -2.18 28.12 -8.36
C VAL A 209 -3.55 28.19 -9.02
N MET A 210 -4.55 28.74 -8.35
CA MET A 210 -5.90 28.92 -8.91
C MET A 210 -5.91 29.79 -10.18
N ALA A 211 -5.12 30.86 -10.20
CA ALA A 211 -5.00 31.72 -11.38
C ALA A 211 -4.41 30.99 -12.61
N GLN A 212 -3.50 30.04 -12.41
CA GLN A 212 -2.96 29.23 -13.50
C GLN A 212 -3.93 28.16 -14.01
N ILE A 213 -4.66 27.49 -13.09
CA ILE A 213 -5.71 26.54 -13.47
C ILE A 213 -6.77 27.23 -14.34
N LYS A 214 -7.17 28.45 -13.97
CA LYS A 214 -8.13 29.25 -14.75
C LYS A 214 -7.61 29.56 -16.16
N LYS A 215 -6.33 29.90 -16.32
CA LYS A 215 -5.73 30.15 -17.64
C LYS A 215 -5.70 28.91 -18.53
N LEU A 216 -5.47 27.73 -17.97
CA LEU A 216 -5.50 26.48 -18.72
C LEU A 216 -6.93 26.13 -19.18
N SER A 217 -7.93 26.36 -18.31
CA SER A 217 -9.34 26.11 -18.68
C SER A 217 -9.84 27.00 -19.82
N THR A 218 -9.31 28.23 -19.96
CA THR A 218 -9.71 29.15 -21.03
C THR A 218 -9.01 28.85 -22.36
N SER A 219 -7.77 28.33 -22.35
CA SER A 219 -7.06 27.99 -23.59
C SER A 219 -7.65 26.81 -24.34
N ASP A 220 -8.41 25.94 -23.67
CA ASP A 220 -9.06 24.78 -24.31
C ASP A 220 -10.39 25.15 -25.00
N GLN A 221 -10.99 26.31 -24.68
CA GLN A 221 -12.21 26.77 -25.34
C GLN A 221 -11.94 27.41 -26.71
N GLU A 222 -10.85 28.16 -26.88
CA GLU A 222 -10.55 28.83 -28.15
C GLU A 222 -10.20 27.86 -29.30
N LYS A 223 -9.77 26.63 -29.00
CA LYS A 223 -9.46 25.62 -30.04
C LYS A 223 -10.68 24.89 -30.61
N LYS A 224 -11.88 25.08 -30.05
CA LYS A 224 -13.10 24.40 -30.54
C LYS A 224 -13.91 25.21 -31.55
N ASP A 225 -13.61 26.49 -31.73
CA ASP A 225 -14.35 27.37 -32.64
C ASP A 225 -13.67 27.55 -34.01
N GLU A 226 -12.59 26.80 -34.28
CA GLU A 226 -11.82 26.84 -35.54
C GLU A 226 -11.84 25.52 -36.33
N LEU A 227 -12.75 24.58 -35.98
CA LEU A 227 -12.97 23.31 -36.67
C LEU A 227 -14.44 23.15 -37.09
#